data_AF-A0A524QKU1-F1
#
_entry.id   AF-A0A524QKU1-F1
#
_cell.length_a   1.000
_cell.length_b   1.000
_cell.length_c   1.000
_cell.angle_alpha   90.00
_cell.angle_beta   90.00
_cell.angle_gamma   90.00
#
_symmetry.space_group_name_H-M   'P 1'
#
loop_
_entity.id
_entity.type
_entity.pdbx_description
1 polymer ?
#
loop_
_entity_poly.entity_id
_entity_poly.type
_entity_poly.pdbx_seq_one_letter_code
_entity_poly.pdbx_strand_id
1 'polypeptide(L)'
;MSSDGVFRGTDPRDEVSVSRRRELLAAALELADLCAETTASIVATGFDVSKKADASLVTTADVETERSFRKRVREWFPEMGVLGEELGESDRSKDFRWVIDP
;
A
#
# COMPACT_ATOMS: atom_id res chain seq x y z
N MET A 1 -14.95 35.21 -20.04
CA MET A 1 -13.62 35.10 -20.69
C MET A 1 -12.63 34.94 -19.56
N SER A 2 -12.51 33.73 -19.03
CA SER A 2 -11.60 32.68 -19.52
C SER A 2 -10.15 33.07 -19.32
N SER A 3 -9.56 32.46 -18.30
CA SER A 3 -8.17 32.05 -18.34
C SER A 3 -8.12 30.78 -17.49
N ASP A 4 -8.55 29.68 -18.12
CA ASP A 4 -8.26 28.33 -17.68
C ASP A 4 -6.74 28.21 -17.54
N GLY A 5 -6.29 28.12 -16.29
CA GLY A 5 -4.93 27.75 -15.96
C GLY A 5 -4.71 26.30 -16.38
N VAL A 6 -4.37 26.08 -17.65
CA VAL A 6 -3.83 24.81 -18.11
C VAL A 6 -2.56 24.58 -17.31
N PHE A 7 -2.61 23.68 -16.33
CA PHE A 7 -1.41 23.13 -15.71
C PHE A 7 -0.58 22.47 -16.83
N ARG A 8 0.36 23.22 -17.39
CA ARG A 8 1.44 22.70 -18.23
C ARG A 8 2.55 22.13 -17.33
N GLY A 9 2.17 21.31 -16.36
CA GLY A 9 3.11 20.45 -15.67
C GLY A 9 3.37 19.24 -16.54
N THR A 10 4.63 18.84 -16.71
CA THR A 10 4.96 17.46 -17.08
C THR A 10 4.18 16.52 -16.17
N ASP A 11 3.64 15.44 -16.72
CA ASP A 11 3.04 14.41 -15.87
C ASP A 11 4.16 13.92 -14.93
N PRO A 12 3.99 13.94 -13.59
CA PRO A 12 5.03 13.47 -12.67
C PRO A 12 5.46 12.04 -12.98
N ARG A 13 4.63 11.24 -13.66
CA ARG A 13 4.95 9.89 -14.14
C ARG A 13 5.97 9.89 -15.29
N ASP A 14 6.04 10.97 -16.07
CA ASP A 14 7.03 11.17 -17.13
C ASP A 14 8.41 11.53 -16.56
N GLU A 15 8.46 12.01 -15.31
CA GLU A 15 9.71 12.31 -14.57
C GLU A 15 10.34 11.07 -13.94
N VAL A 16 9.57 9.99 -13.76
CA VAL A 16 10.07 8.72 -13.23
C VAL A 16 10.78 7.94 -14.34
N SER A 17 12.08 7.68 -14.19
CA SER A 17 12.84 6.91 -15.18
C SER A 17 12.27 5.49 -15.38
N VAL A 18 12.49 4.90 -16.57
CA VAL A 18 12.09 3.50 -16.87
C VAL A 18 12.67 2.52 -15.85
N SER A 19 13.94 2.73 -15.46
CA SER A 19 14.61 1.88 -14.46
C SER A 19 13.93 1.98 -13.09
N ARG A 20 13.58 3.20 -12.65
CA ARG A 20 12.88 3.40 -11.39
C ARG A 20 11.48 2.79 -11.42
N ARG A 21 10.75 2.87 -12.54
CA ARG A 21 9.45 2.18 -12.68
C ARG A 21 9.58 0.66 -12.58
N ARG A 22 10.66 0.07 -13.13
CA ARG A 22 10.91 -1.38 -13.01
C ARG A 22 11.24 -1.78 -11.57
N GLU A 23 12.01 -0.98 -10.85
CA GLU A 23 12.29 -1.18 -9.43
C GLU A 23 10.99 -1.12 -8.60
N LEU A 24 10.17 -0.09 -8.81
CA LEU A 24 8.88 0.04 -8.13
C LEU A 24 7.94 -1.13 -8.45
N LEU A 25 7.91 -1.60 -9.71
CA LEU A 25 7.11 -2.76 -10.08
C LEU A 25 7.62 -4.04 -9.39
N ALA A 26 8.93 -4.27 -9.36
CA ALA A 26 9.50 -5.42 -8.66
C ALA A 26 9.14 -5.40 -7.17
N ALA A 27 9.30 -4.24 -6.53
CA ALA A 27 8.90 -4.07 -5.14
C ALA A 27 7.40 -4.25 -4.92
N ALA A 28 6.55 -3.77 -5.84
CA ALA A 28 5.10 -3.96 -5.76
C ALA A 28 4.71 -5.44 -5.78
N LEU A 29 5.37 -6.26 -6.59
CA LEU A 29 5.15 -7.70 -6.62
C LEU A 29 5.56 -8.37 -5.30
N GLU A 30 6.74 -8.03 -4.76
CA GLU A 30 7.18 -8.58 -3.47
C GLU A 30 6.31 -8.12 -2.29
N LEU A 31 5.79 -6.89 -2.35
CA LEU A 31 4.83 -6.38 -1.37
C LEU A 31 3.48 -7.09 -1.48
N ALA A 32 3.02 -7.40 -2.70
CA ALA A 32 1.80 -8.17 -2.91
C ALA A 32 1.93 -9.60 -2.37
N ASP A 33 3.06 -10.26 -2.60
CA ASP A 33 3.35 -11.58 -2.04
C ASP A 33 3.36 -11.53 -0.50
N LEU A 34 4.01 -10.52 0.10
CA LEU A 34 3.99 -10.30 1.55
C LEU A 34 2.56 -10.13 2.08
N CYS A 35 1.72 -9.36 1.39
CA CYS A 35 0.33 -9.18 1.80
C CYS A 35 -0.45 -10.50 1.74
N ALA A 36 -0.32 -11.24 0.64
CA ALA A 36 -0.98 -12.54 0.47
C ALA A 36 -0.58 -13.54 1.55
N GLU A 37 0.72 -13.63 1.88
CA GLU A 37 1.22 -14.48 2.96
C GLU A 37 0.68 -14.07 4.34
N THR A 38 0.62 -12.76 4.61
CA THR A 38 0.13 -12.21 5.88
C THR A 38 -1.36 -12.54 6.07
N THR A 39 -2.18 -12.22 5.07
CA THR A 39 -3.62 -12.52 5.08
C THR A 39 -3.86 -14.02 5.22
N ALA A 40 -3.17 -14.86 4.43
CA ALA A 40 -3.34 -16.31 4.48
C ALA A 40 -2.98 -16.90 5.86
N SER A 41 -1.91 -16.41 6.49
CA SER A 41 -1.51 -16.85 7.84
C SER A 41 -2.56 -16.51 8.89
N ILE A 42 -3.13 -15.31 8.84
CA ILE A 42 -4.17 -14.87 9.78
C ILE A 42 -5.47 -15.62 9.55
N VAL A 43 -5.86 -15.82 8.29
CA VAL A 43 -7.07 -16.60 7.98
C VAL A 43 -6.90 -18.04 8.45
N ALA A 44 -5.75 -18.69 8.19
CA ALA A 44 -5.50 -20.06 8.61
C ALA A 44 -5.53 -20.23 10.13
N THR A 45 -4.89 -19.31 10.88
CA THR A 45 -4.90 -19.32 12.35
C THR A 45 -6.28 -18.97 12.93
N GLY A 46 -6.97 -18.01 12.31
CA GLY A 46 -8.32 -17.60 12.66
C GLY A 46 -9.34 -18.72 12.45
N PHE A 47 -9.24 -19.48 11.36
CA PHE A 47 -10.16 -20.59 11.05
C PHE A 47 -10.14 -21.71 12.11
N ASP A 48 -9.00 -21.95 12.75
CA ASP A 48 -8.87 -22.93 13.84
C ASP A 48 -9.57 -22.45 15.12
N VAL A 49 -9.60 -21.13 15.35
CA VAL A 49 -10.22 -20.48 16.52
C VAL A 49 -11.70 -20.12 16.28
N SER A 50 -12.09 -19.82 15.04
CA SER A 50 -13.34 -19.16 14.67
C SER A 50 -14.36 -20.06 13.98
N LYS A 51 -14.71 -21.23 14.56
CA LYS A 51 -15.93 -21.98 14.16
C LYS A 51 -17.25 -21.17 14.25
N LYS A 52 -17.19 -19.86 14.52
CA LYS A 52 -18.22 -18.84 14.32
C LYS A 52 -17.54 -17.63 13.65
N ALA A 53 -17.73 -17.48 12.35
CA ALA A 53 -17.18 -16.37 11.57
C ALA A 53 -17.88 -15.07 11.94
N ASP A 54 -17.15 -14.14 12.56
CA ASP A 54 -17.58 -12.76 12.72
C ASP A 54 -16.72 -11.85 11.84
N ALA A 55 -17.28 -10.73 11.40
CA ALA A 55 -16.64 -9.72 10.56
C ALA A 55 -15.29 -9.19 11.13
N SER A 56 -14.99 -9.46 12.40
CA SER A 56 -13.73 -9.11 13.05
C SER A 56 -12.51 -9.82 12.47
N LEU A 57 -12.66 -11.01 11.89
CA LEU A 57 -11.52 -11.74 11.31
C LEU A 57 -10.99 -11.05 10.05
N VAL A 58 -11.90 -10.59 9.19
CA VAL A 58 -11.55 -9.85 7.96
C VAL A 58 -10.87 -8.54 8.33
N THR A 59 -11.48 -7.74 9.21
CA THR A 59 -10.88 -6.49 9.70
C THR A 59 -9.51 -6.69 10.36
N THR A 60 -9.30 -7.81 11.07
CA THR A 60 -7.98 -8.10 11.67
C THR A 60 -6.95 -8.45 10.60
N ALA A 61 -7.32 -9.24 9.59
CA ALA A 61 -6.43 -9.59 8.49
C ALA A 61 -6.03 -8.33 7.69
N ASP A 62 -6.98 -7.45 7.39
CA ASP A 62 -6.73 -6.25 6.60
C ASP A 62 -5.80 -5.28 7.35
N VAL A 63 -6.08 -5.03 8.64
CA VAL A 63 -5.26 -4.16 9.49
C VAL A 63 -3.82 -4.67 9.63
N GLU A 64 -3.61 -5.96 9.87
CA GLU A 64 -2.26 -6.53 10.04
C GLU A 64 -1.49 -6.64 8.72
N THR A 65 -2.20 -6.88 7.62
CA THR A 65 -1.63 -6.83 6.27
C THR A 65 -1.17 -5.42 5.93
N GLU A 66 -1.98 -4.40 6.21
CA GLU A 66 -1.59 -3.02 6.02
C GLU A 66 -0.39 -2.63 6.90
N ARG A 67 -0.32 -3.10 8.15
CA ARG A 67 0.84 -2.89 9.04
C ARG A 67 2.11 -3.48 8.46
N SER A 68 2.03 -4.72 7.95
CA SER A 68 3.16 -5.43 7.35
C SER A 68 3.65 -4.73 6.08
N PHE A 69 2.71 -4.33 5.22
CA PHE A 69 2.98 -3.51 4.04
C PHE A 69 3.67 -2.20 4.41
N ARG A 70 3.11 -1.42 5.33
CA ARG A 70 3.68 -0.13 5.81
C ARG A 70 5.08 -0.29 6.38
N LYS A 71 5.32 -1.36 7.14
CA LYS A 71 6.64 -1.64 7.70
C LYS A 71 7.65 -1.86 6.59
N ARG A 72 7.34 -2.71 5.61
CA ARG A 72 8.24 -3.01 4.50
C ARG A 72 8.48 -1.80 3.59
N VAL A 73 7.44 -1.04 3.26
CA VAL A 73 7.59 0.20 2.49
C VAL A 73 8.51 1.19 3.19
N ARG A 74 8.39 1.36 4.52
CA ARG A 74 9.27 2.25 5.28
C ARG A 74 10.73 1.78 5.26
N GLU A 75 10.98 0.48 5.21
CA GLU A 75 12.32 -0.11 5.11
C GLU A 75 12.94 0.10 3.73
N TRP A 76 12.16 -0.02 2.65
CA TRP A 76 12.65 0.05 1.27
C TRP A 76 12.62 1.47 0.67
N PHE A 77 11.61 2.25 1.02
CA PHE A 77 11.30 3.57 0.45
C PHE A 77 10.97 4.58 1.57
N PRO A 78 11.94 4.91 2.45
CA PRO A 78 11.72 5.86 3.55
C PRO A 78 11.32 7.27 3.09
N GLU A 79 11.56 7.61 1.82
CA GLU A 79 11.14 8.84 1.16
C GLU A 79 9.68 8.87 0.74
N MET A 80 8.98 7.73 0.73
CA MET A 80 7.59 7.63 0.27
C MET A 80 6.60 7.48 1.43
N GLY A 81 5.41 8.07 1.26
CA GLY A 81 4.28 7.87 2.16
C GLY A 81 3.52 6.56 1.87
N VAL A 82 2.58 6.21 2.74
CA VAL A 82 1.59 5.16 2.51
C VAL A 82 0.21 5.70 2.84
N LEU A 83 -0.74 5.52 1.92
CA LEU A 83 -2.17 5.69 2.14
C LEU A 83 -2.83 4.31 2.09
N GLY A 84 -3.43 3.89 3.19
CA GLY A 84 -4.18 2.64 3.28
C GLY A 84 -5.64 2.88 3.68
N GLU A 85 -6.52 1.94 3.35
CA GLU A 85 -7.94 1.98 3.74
C GLU A 85 -8.11 1.91 5.26
N GLU A 86 -7.35 1.05 5.95
CA GLU A 86 -7.56 0.72 7.35
C GLU A 86 -6.90 1.72 8.31
N LEU A 87 -5.69 2.21 7.99
CA LEU A 87 -4.92 3.09 8.89
C LEU A 87 -4.71 4.50 8.33
N GLY A 88 -5.38 4.85 7.22
CA GLY A 88 -5.34 6.19 6.65
C GLY A 88 -3.96 6.55 6.07
N GLU A 89 -3.42 7.74 6.32
CA GLU A 89 -2.18 8.21 5.70
C GLU A 89 -1.01 8.26 6.69
N SER A 90 0.17 7.75 6.31
CA SER A 90 1.34 7.73 7.19
C SER A 90 2.07 9.06 7.28
N ASP A 91 2.21 9.77 6.14
CA ASP A 91 2.91 11.06 6.04
C ASP A 91 2.45 11.78 4.76
N ARG A 92 1.80 12.95 4.94
CA ARG A 92 1.26 13.79 3.86
C ARG A 92 2.30 14.69 3.20
N SER A 93 3.52 14.75 3.75
CA SER A 93 4.58 15.66 3.27
C SER A 93 5.45 15.05 2.17
N LYS A 94 5.23 13.79 1.79
CA LYS A 94 6.02 13.09 0.78
C LYS A 94 5.50 13.35 -0.63
N ASP A 95 6.43 13.53 -1.57
CA ASP A 95 6.11 13.76 -2.98
C ASP A 95 5.47 12.53 -3.65
N PHE A 96 5.86 11.33 -3.21
CA PHE A 96 5.30 10.06 -3.67
C PHE A 96 4.74 9.26 -2.49
N ARG A 97 3.70 8.48 -2.78
CA ARG A 97 3.11 7.55 -1.82
C ARG A 97 2.66 6.26 -2.49
N TRP A 98 2.74 5.18 -1.71
CA TRP A 98 2.05 3.94 -2.01
C TRP A 98 0.59 4.03 -1.59
N VAL A 99 -0.28 3.37 -2.34
CA VAL A 99 -1.71 3.24 -2.00
C VAL A 99 -2.02 1.76 -1.89
N ILE A 100 -2.69 1.34 -0.82
CA ILE A 100 -3.01 -0.06 -0.55
C ILE A 100 -4.45 -0.20 -0.04
N ASP A 101 -5.11 -1.23 -0.53
CA ASP A 101 -6.37 -1.81 -0.04
C ASP A 101 -6.03 -3.30 0.18
N PRO A 102 -5.78 -3.72 1.44
CA PRO A 102 -5.26 -5.05 1.79
C PRO A 102 -6.11 -6.26 1.35
#